data_AF-A0A1R1A1Z4-F1
#
_entry.id   AF-A0A1R1A1Z4-F1
#
_cell.length_a   1.000
_cell.length_b   1.000
_cell.length_c   1.000
_cell.angle_alpha   90.00
_cell.angle_beta   90.00
_cell.angle_gamma   90.00
#
_symmetry.space_group_name_H-M   'P 1'
#
loop_
_entity.id
_entity.type
_entity.pdbx_description
1 polymer ?
#
loop_
_entity_poly.entity_id
_entity_poly.type
_entity_poly.pdbx_seq_one_letter_code
_entity_poly.pdbx_strand_id
1 'polypeptide(L)'
;MTLRERLWMLGYKDSQLKKALLAFQRDFHTSKSKALSKLTLLRLRKLTNGNMKLNLLSRIIHSESNGEPYRGMVAVGAVVLNRLKSHQFPNSLTAVITQPLAFTVVQNGRFWLEPTLLSYKAAKEAFSGTDPTGNCLFFFNPDLSSSRWILRLRPKLRIGRHVFA
;
A
#
# COMPACT_ATOMS: atom_id res chain seq x y z
N MET A 1 16.59 14.27 3.74
CA MET A 1 15.12 14.14 3.80
C MET A 1 14.58 14.69 5.11
N THR A 2 13.74 15.71 5.03
CA THR A 2 13.22 16.52 6.14
C THR A 2 12.08 15.83 6.90
N LEU A 3 11.70 16.34 8.07
CA LEU A 3 10.54 15.84 8.82
C LEU A 3 9.24 15.96 8.01
N ARG A 4 9.06 17.10 7.33
CA ARG A 4 7.89 17.35 6.47
C ARG A 4 7.84 16.33 5.34
N GLU A 5 8.94 16.08 4.64
CA GLU A 5 9.01 15.06 3.59
C GLU A 5 8.65 13.68 4.13
N ARG A 6 9.20 13.26 5.28
CA ARG A 6 8.86 11.97 5.89
C ARG A 6 7.38 11.82 6.18
N LEU A 7 6.77 12.82 6.81
CA LEU A 7 5.34 12.82 7.11
C LEU A 7 4.50 12.82 5.83
N TRP A 8 4.86 13.67 4.87
CA TRP A 8 4.14 13.79 3.61
C TRP A 8 4.17 12.49 2.79
N MET A 9 5.32 11.83 2.75
CA MET A 9 5.48 10.51 2.11
C MET A 9 4.65 9.41 2.78
N LEU A 10 4.43 9.52 4.10
CA LEU A 10 3.58 8.63 4.86
C LEU A 10 2.09 9.05 4.82
N GLY A 11 1.70 9.95 3.92
CA GLY A 11 0.31 10.36 3.74
C GLY A 11 -0.19 11.39 4.77
N TYR A 12 0.64 11.84 5.70
CA TYR A 12 0.31 12.93 6.62
C TYR A 12 0.50 14.29 5.92
N LYS A 13 -0.44 14.64 5.05
CA LYS A 13 -0.35 15.79 4.13
C LYS A 13 -0.93 17.11 4.66
N ASP A 14 -1.12 17.25 5.97
CA ASP A 14 -1.63 18.49 6.57
C ASP A 14 -0.67 19.67 6.29
N SER A 15 -1.22 20.82 5.92
CA SER A 15 -0.43 22.03 5.60
C SER A 15 0.37 22.50 6.82
N GLN A 16 -0.17 22.29 8.03
CA GLN A 16 0.47 22.56 9.30
C GLN A 16 1.29 21.35 9.76
N LEU A 17 2.62 21.49 9.74
CA LEU A 17 3.55 20.42 10.13
C LEU A 17 3.26 19.82 11.52
N LYS A 18 2.85 20.66 12.48
CA LYS A 18 2.49 20.21 13.85
C LYS A 18 1.26 19.30 13.87
N LYS A 19 0.27 19.51 12.99
CA LYS A 19 -0.91 18.64 12.88
C LYS A 19 -0.56 17.31 12.25
N ALA A 20 0.22 17.32 11.16
CA ALA A 20 0.74 16.11 10.53
C ALA A 20 1.56 15.26 11.52
N LEU A 21 2.43 15.91 12.30
CA LEU A 21 3.23 15.27 13.33
C LEU A 21 2.36 14.67 14.44
N LEU A 22 1.37 15.41 14.96
CA LEU A 22 0.44 14.90 15.98
C LEU A 22 -0.37 13.70 15.49
N ALA A 23 -0.87 13.75 14.25
CA ALA A 23 -1.60 12.65 13.65
C ALA A 23 -0.73 11.39 13.57
N PHE A 24 0.49 11.52 13.04
CA PHE A 24 1.46 10.42 13.04
C PHE A 24 1.73 9.90 14.45
N GLN A 25 1.98 10.78 15.40
CA GLN A 25 2.28 10.37 16.76
C GLN A 25 1.13 9.62 17.45
N ARG A 26 -0.12 10.02 17.17
CA ARG A 26 -1.34 9.35 17.64
C ARG A 26 -1.46 7.96 17.02
N ASP A 27 -1.33 7.85 15.72
CA ASP A 27 -1.52 6.58 14.98
C ASP A 27 -0.47 5.53 15.33
N PHE A 28 0.75 5.97 15.70
CA PHE A 28 1.84 5.08 16.10
C PHE A 28 2.09 5.02 17.61
N HIS A 29 1.24 5.66 18.41
CA HIS A 29 1.37 5.71 19.87
C HIS A 29 2.77 6.12 20.37
N THR A 30 3.44 7.05 19.66
CA THR A 30 4.84 7.41 19.98
C THR A 30 4.98 8.60 20.93
N SER A 31 3.96 9.46 21.03
CA SER A 31 3.86 10.59 21.97
C SER A 31 2.50 11.28 21.82
N LYS A 32 2.03 12.02 22.82
CA LYS A 32 0.81 12.86 22.73
C LYS A 32 1.12 14.37 22.60
N SER A 33 2.39 14.76 22.59
CA SER A 33 2.84 16.15 22.50
C SER A 33 3.02 16.63 21.06
N LYS A 34 2.94 17.94 20.81
CA LYS A 34 3.32 18.54 19.52
C LYS A 34 4.83 18.55 19.25
N ALA A 35 5.64 18.12 20.23
CA ALA A 35 7.09 18.04 20.12
C ALA A 35 7.54 16.70 19.51
N LEU A 36 8.58 16.75 18.67
CA LEU A 36 9.20 15.58 18.07
C LEU A 36 9.99 14.79 19.13
N SER A 37 9.47 13.64 19.56
CA SER A 37 10.16 12.75 20.51
C SER A 37 11.22 11.87 19.80
N LYS A 38 12.19 11.34 20.56
CA LYS A 38 13.17 10.38 20.05
C LYS A 38 12.50 9.14 19.43
N LEU A 39 11.46 8.62 20.08
CA LEU A 39 10.69 7.47 19.58
C LEU A 39 9.97 7.78 18.27
N THR A 40 9.35 8.96 18.17
CA THR A 40 8.71 9.44 16.94
C THR A 40 9.71 9.55 15.79
N LEU A 41 10.89 10.12 16.04
CA LEU A 41 11.94 10.24 15.03
C LEU A 41 12.46 8.86 14.57
N LEU A 42 12.69 7.93 15.50
CA LEU A 42 13.12 6.57 15.17
C LEU A 42 12.06 5.85 14.32
N ARG A 43 10.77 5.98 14.67
CA ARG A 43 9.69 5.38 13.90
C ARG A 43 9.58 5.96 12.49
N LEU A 44 9.63 7.29 12.37
CA LEU A 44 9.66 7.97 11.07
C LEU A 44 10.81 7.48 10.22
N ARG A 45 12.04 7.44 10.78
CA ARG A 45 13.23 6.95 10.08
C ARG A 45 13.03 5.50 9.63
N LYS A 46 12.58 4.59 10.51
CA LYS A 46 12.34 3.18 10.14
C LYS A 46 11.39 3.05 8.95
N LEU A 47 10.30 3.83 8.93
CA LEU A 47 9.28 3.73 7.88
C LEU A 47 9.68 4.39 6.55
N THR A 48 10.65 5.30 6.58
CA THR A 48 10.99 6.13 5.41
C THR A 48 12.47 6.04 5.03
N ASN A 49 13.20 5.06 5.57
CA ASN A 49 14.57 4.74 5.18
C ASN A 49 14.59 3.62 4.15
N GLY A 50 15.57 3.62 3.25
CA GLY A 50 15.71 2.61 2.20
C GLY A 50 14.79 2.80 0.99
N ASN A 51 14.52 1.72 0.25
CA ASN A 51 13.68 1.76 -0.96
C ASN A 51 12.20 1.90 -0.58
N MET A 52 11.71 3.14 -0.57
CA MET A 52 10.35 3.49 -0.19
C MET A 52 9.30 2.84 -1.08
N LYS A 53 9.53 2.77 -2.41
CA LYS A 53 8.59 2.14 -3.34
C LYS A 53 8.41 0.66 -3.01
N LEU A 54 9.52 -0.02 -2.70
CA LEU A 54 9.50 -1.41 -2.25
C LEU A 54 8.76 -1.57 -0.92
N ASN A 55 9.00 -0.69 0.04
CA ASN A 55 8.33 -0.72 1.34
C ASN A 55 6.81 -0.54 1.19
N LEU A 56 6.37 0.49 0.47
CA LEU A 56 4.95 0.76 0.21
C LEU A 56 4.28 -0.40 -0.54
N LEU A 57 4.89 -0.94 -1.59
CA LEU A 57 4.31 -2.05 -2.34
C LEU A 57 4.23 -3.32 -1.48
N SER A 58 5.28 -3.62 -0.71
CA SER A 58 5.28 -4.79 0.19
C SER A 58 4.20 -4.70 1.26
N ARG A 59 3.86 -3.49 1.75
CA ARG A 59 2.75 -3.27 2.68
C ARG A 59 1.41 -3.57 2.05
N ILE A 60 1.17 -3.08 0.82
CA ILE A 60 -0.05 -3.40 0.07
C ILE A 60 -0.18 -4.90 -0.16
N ILE A 61 0.90 -5.54 -0.62
CA ILE A 61 0.90 -6.99 -0.83
C ILE A 61 0.60 -7.71 0.48
N HIS A 62 1.26 -7.32 1.57
CA HIS A 62 1.01 -7.92 2.88
C HIS A 62 -0.44 -7.79 3.32
N SER A 63 -1.03 -6.60 3.18
CA SER A 63 -2.41 -6.37 3.61
C SER A 63 -3.45 -7.08 2.77
N GLU A 64 -3.26 -7.08 1.45
CA GLU A 64 -4.29 -7.54 0.52
C GLU A 64 -4.18 -9.03 0.24
N SER A 65 -3.00 -9.63 0.38
CA SER A 65 -2.74 -11.02 -0.04
C SER A 65 -2.17 -11.90 1.07
N ASN A 66 -2.36 -11.54 2.35
CA ASN A 66 -1.98 -12.42 3.44
C ASN A 66 -2.75 -13.75 3.37
N GLY A 67 -2.03 -14.87 3.39
CA GLY A 67 -2.61 -16.21 3.24
C GLY A 67 -2.91 -16.62 1.79
N GLU A 68 -2.65 -15.77 0.80
CA GLU A 68 -2.68 -16.16 -0.61
C GLU A 68 -1.44 -16.97 -1.00
N PRO A 69 -1.51 -17.79 -2.07
CA PRO A 69 -0.31 -18.38 -2.66
C PRO A 69 0.66 -17.28 -3.10
N TYR A 70 1.97 -17.56 -3.08
CA TYR A 70 3.01 -16.59 -3.45
C TYR A 70 2.77 -15.93 -4.81
N ARG A 71 2.30 -16.69 -5.80
CA ARG A 71 1.91 -16.16 -7.12
C ARG A 71 0.81 -15.10 -7.02
N GLY A 72 -0.14 -15.25 -6.10
CA GLY A 72 -1.19 -14.26 -5.81
C GLY A 72 -0.65 -13.00 -5.14
N MET A 73 0.39 -13.13 -4.30
CA MET A 73 1.09 -11.98 -3.72
C MET A 73 1.79 -11.14 -4.81
N VAL A 74 2.48 -11.81 -5.74
CA VAL A 74 3.10 -11.14 -6.91
C VAL A 74 2.02 -10.51 -7.80
N ALA A 75 0.89 -11.20 -8.01
CA ALA A 75 -0.23 -10.71 -8.80
C ALA A 75 -0.82 -9.39 -8.28
N VAL A 76 -1.05 -9.27 -6.97
CA VAL A 76 -1.49 -8.01 -6.35
C VAL A 76 -0.45 -6.91 -6.57
N GLY A 77 0.83 -7.23 -6.39
CA GLY A 77 1.93 -6.30 -6.67
C GLY A 77 1.91 -5.79 -8.11
N ALA A 78 1.73 -6.69 -9.07
CA ALA A 78 1.66 -6.37 -10.49
C ALA A 78 0.48 -5.45 -10.82
N VAL A 79 -0.72 -5.70 -10.28
CA VAL A 79 -1.89 -4.82 -10.47
C VAL A 79 -1.59 -3.37 -10.02
N VAL A 80 -0.94 -3.19 -8.87
CA VAL A 80 -0.56 -1.85 -8.38
C VAL A 80 0.39 -1.16 -9.36
N LEU A 81 1.36 -1.90 -9.91
CA LEU A 81 2.31 -1.36 -10.89
C LEU A 81 1.66 -1.10 -12.26
N ASN A 82 0.67 -1.91 -12.65
CA ASN A 82 -0.11 -1.72 -13.86
C ASN A 82 -0.95 -0.44 -13.79
N ARG A 83 -1.52 -0.13 -12.61
CA ARG A 83 -2.18 1.15 -12.36
C ARG A 83 -1.23 2.33 -12.58
N LEU A 84 0.01 2.25 -12.10
CA LEU A 84 0.99 3.32 -12.32
C LEU A 84 1.34 3.57 -13.79
N LYS A 85 1.21 2.54 -14.63
CA LYS A 85 1.43 2.63 -16.08
C LYS A 85 0.19 3.07 -16.86
N SER A 86 -0.98 3.06 -16.23
CA SER A 86 -2.27 3.33 -16.88
C SER A 86 -2.69 4.78 -16.70
N HIS A 87 -3.13 5.42 -17.78
CA HIS A 87 -3.67 6.78 -17.76
C HIS A 87 -4.96 6.92 -16.94
N GLN A 88 -5.60 5.81 -16.57
CA GLN A 88 -6.81 5.80 -15.75
C GLN A 88 -6.53 6.02 -14.25
N PHE A 89 -5.26 6.00 -13.84
CA PHE A 89 -4.85 6.08 -12.44
C PHE A 89 -3.76 7.15 -12.24
N PRO A 90 -3.55 7.61 -10.98
CA PRO A 90 -2.46 8.49 -10.66
C PRO A 90 -1.08 7.91 -11.02
N ASN A 91 -0.15 8.77 -11.41
CA ASN A 91 1.20 8.41 -11.85
C ASN A 91 2.23 8.23 -10.71
N SER A 92 1.79 8.12 -9.45
CA SER A 92 2.69 7.88 -8.33
C SER A 92 2.15 6.81 -7.39
N LEU A 93 3.06 5.98 -6.86
CA LEU A 93 2.69 4.86 -5.98
C LEU A 93 1.91 5.36 -4.77
N THR A 94 2.37 6.44 -4.13
CA THR A 94 1.67 7.05 -3.00
C THR A 94 0.26 7.48 -3.38
N ALA A 95 0.05 8.10 -4.54
CA ALA A 95 -1.28 8.51 -4.96
C ALA A 95 -2.19 7.29 -5.22
N VAL A 96 -1.70 6.27 -5.94
CA VAL A 96 -2.45 5.03 -6.19
C VAL A 96 -2.87 4.34 -4.90
N ILE A 97 -1.96 4.20 -3.92
CA ILE A 97 -2.30 3.53 -2.65
C ILE A 97 -3.24 4.35 -1.77
N THR A 98 -3.23 5.68 -1.89
CA THR A 98 -4.10 6.57 -1.10
C THR A 98 -5.43 6.90 -1.79
N GLN A 99 -5.70 6.35 -2.97
CA GLN A 99 -7.00 6.55 -3.61
C GLN A 99 -8.12 6.05 -2.69
N PRO A 100 -9.22 6.80 -2.52
CA PRO A 100 -10.34 6.37 -1.70
C PRO A 100 -10.80 4.97 -2.10
N LEU A 101 -10.98 4.09 -1.11
CA LEU A 101 -11.45 2.71 -1.29
C LEU A 101 -10.54 1.79 -2.13
N ALA A 102 -9.34 2.24 -2.52
CA ALA A 102 -8.41 1.40 -3.27
C ALA A 102 -7.82 0.28 -2.41
N PHE A 103 -7.51 0.57 -1.15
CA PHE A 103 -6.95 -0.36 -0.18
C PHE A 103 -7.50 -0.06 1.22
N THR A 104 -8.32 -0.96 1.76
CA THR A 104 -9.03 -0.75 3.03
C THR A 104 -8.08 -0.57 4.22
N VAL A 105 -6.88 -1.16 4.14
CA VAL A 105 -5.87 -1.06 5.21
C VAL A 105 -5.23 0.31 5.36
N VAL A 106 -5.28 1.15 4.33
CA VAL A 106 -4.76 2.53 4.40
C VAL A 106 -5.67 3.38 5.27
N GLN A 107 -6.99 3.15 5.19
CA GLN A 107 -7.99 3.88 5.96
C GLN A 107 -8.03 3.44 7.43
N ASN A 108 -7.79 2.16 7.71
CA ASN A 108 -7.88 1.59 9.06
C ASN A 108 -6.57 1.66 9.85
N GLY A 109 -5.56 2.42 9.39
CA GLY A 109 -4.26 2.60 10.06
C GLY A 109 -3.34 1.37 10.09
N ARG A 110 -3.82 0.21 9.62
CA ARG A 110 -3.08 -1.06 9.60
C ARG A 110 -2.04 -1.16 8.49
N PHE A 111 -2.07 -0.25 7.51
CA PHE A 111 -1.07 -0.18 6.44
C PHE A 111 0.38 -0.08 6.96
N TRP A 112 0.56 0.49 8.16
CA TRP A 112 1.87 0.69 8.75
C TRP A 112 2.41 -0.50 9.57
N LEU A 113 1.73 -1.65 9.55
CA LEU A 113 2.23 -2.91 10.10
C LEU A 113 3.42 -3.45 9.30
N GLU A 114 4.35 -4.12 9.97
CA GLU A 114 5.58 -4.60 9.31
C GLU A 114 5.27 -5.71 8.29
N PRO A 115 5.64 -5.56 7.00
CA PRO A 115 5.41 -6.59 6.01
C PRO A 115 6.24 -7.85 6.29
N THR A 116 5.72 -9.02 5.91
CA THR A 116 6.49 -10.27 5.97
C THR A 116 7.60 -10.31 4.92
N LEU A 117 8.59 -11.19 5.13
CA LEU A 117 9.66 -11.42 4.15
C LEU A 117 9.12 -11.85 2.77
N LEU A 118 8.05 -12.65 2.76
CA LEU A 118 7.37 -13.06 1.52
C LEU A 118 6.77 -11.86 0.77
N SER A 119 6.15 -10.91 1.49
CA SER A 119 5.62 -9.68 0.87
C SER A 119 6.74 -8.81 0.27
N TYR A 120 7.89 -8.73 0.92
CA TYR A 120 9.07 -8.05 0.34
C TYR A 120 9.59 -8.76 -0.91
N LYS A 121 9.65 -10.10 -0.88
CA LYS A 121 10.10 -10.89 -2.02
C LYS A 121 9.16 -10.72 -3.22
N ALA A 122 7.85 -10.82 -2.99
CA ALA A 122 6.84 -10.61 -4.03
C ALA A 122 6.87 -9.19 -4.59
N ALA A 123 7.08 -8.17 -3.75
CA ALA A 123 7.24 -6.79 -4.20
C ALA A 123 8.45 -6.60 -5.11
N LYS A 124 9.61 -7.20 -4.77
CA LYS A 124 10.81 -7.16 -5.61
C LYS A 124 10.55 -7.82 -6.97
N GLU A 125 9.88 -8.96 -6.97
CA GLU A 125 9.56 -9.71 -8.19
C GLU A 125 8.58 -8.97 -9.10
N ALA A 126 7.56 -8.32 -8.53
CA ALA A 126 6.69 -7.43 -9.29
C ALA A 126 7.48 -6.24 -9.87
N PHE A 127 8.38 -5.62 -9.10
CA PHE A 127 9.25 -4.55 -9.59
C PHE A 127 10.21 -4.98 -10.70
N SER A 128 10.64 -6.24 -10.74
CA SER A 128 11.43 -6.78 -11.86
C SER A 128 10.60 -7.03 -13.12
N GLY A 129 9.29 -6.80 -13.09
CA GLY A 129 8.41 -6.87 -14.25
C GLY A 129 7.57 -8.14 -14.32
N THR A 130 7.64 -9.02 -13.33
CA THR A 130 6.79 -10.22 -13.30
C THR A 130 5.33 -9.82 -13.09
N ASP A 131 4.48 -10.14 -14.07
CA ASP A 131 3.04 -9.92 -14.00
C ASP A 131 2.29 -11.22 -14.35
N PRO A 132 1.85 -12.01 -13.33
CA PRO A 132 1.07 -13.22 -13.57
C PRO A 132 -0.38 -12.94 -13.99
N THR A 133 -0.81 -11.67 -14.02
CA THR A 133 -2.19 -11.25 -14.30
C THR A 133 -2.43 -10.86 -15.77
N GLY A 134 -1.39 -10.57 -16.54
CA GLY A 134 -1.55 -10.11 -17.92
C GLY A 134 -2.17 -8.72 -18.01
N ASN A 135 -1.57 -7.75 -17.33
CA ASN A 135 -1.96 -6.34 -17.29
C ASN A 135 -3.35 -6.08 -16.66
N CYS A 136 -3.77 -6.88 -15.67
CA CYS A 136 -4.99 -6.55 -14.92
C CYS A 136 -4.81 -5.25 -14.13
N LEU A 137 -5.91 -4.52 -13.97
CA LEU A 137 -5.98 -3.26 -13.22
C LEU A 137 -6.81 -3.40 -11.93
N PHE A 138 -7.55 -4.50 -11.78
CA PHE A 138 -8.41 -4.77 -10.67
C PHE A 138 -8.22 -6.20 -10.16
N PHE A 139 -8.49 -6.40 -8.88
CA PHE A 139 -8.66 -7.71 -8.29
C PHE A 139 -9.73 -7.64 -7.20
N PHE A 140 -10.36 -8.77 -6.90
CA PHE A 140 -11.36 -8.87 -5.85
C PHE A 140 -11.52 -10.30 -5.36
N ASN A 141 -11.96 -10.46 -4.12
CA ASN A 141 -12.38 -11.76 -3.60
C ASN A 141 -13.90 -11.92 -3.87
N PRO A 142 -14.32 -12.83 -4.76
CA PRO A 142 -15.75 -12.99 -5.11
C PRO A 142 -16.59 -13.45 -3.92
N ASP A 143 -15.99 -14.11 -2.93
CA ASP A 143 -16.68 -14.64 -1.75
C ASP A 143 -16.91 -13.54 -0.69
N LEU A 144 -16.18 -12.42 -0.77
CA LEU A 144 -16.27 -11.29 0.18
C LEU A 144 -16.81 -9.99 -0.44
N SER A 145 -16.78 -9.86 -1.77
CA SER A 145 -17.07 -8.61 -2.45
C SER A 145 -18.57 -8.44 -2.70
N SER A 146 -19.18 -7.41 -2.09
CA SER A 146 -20.58 -7.03 -2.32
C SER A 146 -20.77 -5.90 -3.35
N SER A 147 -19.67 -5.33 -3.86
CA SER A 147 -19.72 -4.21 -4.81
C SER A 147 -20.29 -4.64 -6.16
N ARG A 148 -21.48 -4.16 -6.53
CA ARG A 148 -22.10 -4.43 -7.84
C ARG A 148 -21.23 -4.00 -9.02
N TRP A 149 -20.38 -2.99 -8.84
CA TRP A 149 -19.48 -2.51 -9.88
C TRP A 149 -18.33 -3.50 -10.12
N ILE A 150 -17.67 -4.00 -9.06
CA ILE A 150 -16.53 -4.93 -9.22
C ILE A 150 -16.98 -6.26 -9.84
N LEU A 151 -18.19 -6.70 -9.51
CA LEU A 151 -18.80 -7.92 -10.04
C LEU A 151 -19.21 -7.82 -11.52
N ARG A 152 -19.22 -6.61 -12.11
CA ARG A 152 -19.47 -6.40 -13.55
C ARG A 152 -18.19 -6.39 -14.40
N LEU A 153 -17.02 -6.34 -13.77
CA LEU A 153 -15.76 -6.43 -14.50
C LEU A 153 -15.66 -7.77 -15.23
N ARG A 154 -15.04 -7.78 -16.41
CA ARG A 154 -14.80 -9.03 -17.16
C ARG A 154 -13.61 -9.78 -16.52
N PRO A 155 -13.83 -10.92 -15.86
CA PRO A 155 -12.74 -11.67 -15.24
C PRO A 155 -11.76 -12.19 -16.29
N LYS A 156 -10.46 -12.08 -16.03
CA LYS A 156 -9.42 -12.69 -16.87
C LYS A 156 -8.89 -14.00 -16.29
N LEU A 157 -8.69 -14.05 -14.97
CA LEU A 157 -8.13 -15.21 -14.27
C LEU A 157 -8.42 -15.18 -12.77
N ARG A 158 -8.23 -16.32 -12.12
CA ARG A 158 -8.27 -16.46 -10.65
C ARG A 158 -6.93 -17.02 -10.15
N ILE A 159 -6.35 -16.39 -9.13
CA ILE A 159 -5.17 -16.88 -8.42
C ILE A 159 -5.50 -16.86 -6.93
N GLY A 160 -5.53 -18.03 -6.30
CA GLY A 160 -5.99 -18.16 -4.93
C GLY A 160 -7.46 -17.74 -4.78
N ARG A 161 -7.72 -16.86 -3.81
CA ARG A 161 -9.05 -16.31 -3.55
C ARG A 161 -9.36 -15.06 -4.38
N HIS A 162 -8.40 -14.53 -5.15
CA HIS A 162 -8.61 -13.35 -5.97
C HIS A 162 -8.95 -13.67 -7.42
N VAL A 163 -9.96 -12.99 -7.94
CA VAL A 163 -10.25 -12.82 -9.36
C VAL A 163 -9.60 -11.52 -9.83
N PHE A 164 -8.96 -11.54 -11.00
CA PHE A 164 -8.24 -10.42 -11.59
C PHE A 164 -8.90 -9.99 -12.91
N ALA A 165 -8.98 -8.68 -13.15
CA ALA A 165 -9.62 -8.06 -14.32
C ALA A 165 -8.87 -6.82 -14.82
#